data_AF-A0A9E0BDZ8-F1
#
_entry.id   AF-A0A9E0BDZ8-F1
#
_cell.length_a   1.000
_cell.length_b   1.000
_cell.length_c   1.000
_cell.angle_alpha   90.00
_cell.angle_beta   90.00
_cell.angle_gamma   90.00
#
_symmetry.space_group_name_H-M   'P 1'
#
loop_
_entity.id
_entity.type
_entity.pdbx_description
1 polymer ?
#
loop_
_entity_poly.entity_id
_entity_poly.type
_entity_poly.pdbx_seq_one_letter_code
_entity_poly.pdbx_strand_id
1 'polypeptide(L)'
;KVYEYMNKFYVLEGNKRVSVLKYFNAVTVNAQVIRKVPRKSDNPDVKIYYEFMDFYKSTKINDIYFSKEGSFITFMELVGITPGQPMDEDDKRDLVSSYLNFRTAYESRGGDRFDYPVGDAFLRFIHIHGYDTVRHMTPEQMDKNVAKTWAEFELLSDNSEVDLRMDPVTTQPAKKNILSYLLPRSGGEANKRLKVGFIYENTPQTSEWCYAHELGRQYIDETFGSQIETVSITNVRPKEDDYNAIQRLIDDNTDLIFVTSPSMMYASLKQAIAHPKAKILNCSLNISHKYIRTYYARMYEAKYLTGVIAGVMAKSDKIGYVASCPLYGVMANVNAFAMGARAVNPDVKVYVEWSGIKDNDIEARFAEQGINCISDQDMITPKKTSRKFGLYVTDSGMVKHLAMPVWHWGVFYEKLIQSILSGSWKKEEEGDKVSALNYWWGMSAGAIDIIYGGAVPDETKKVTSLIREAIVKGEFKPFTGELKDQDGKVHNKPDEELDPDEIIEMDWLLDNVVGRVPEYEELDDNSKMLVINQGIIDVND
;
A
#
# COMPACT_ATOMS: atom_id res chain seq x y z
N LYS A 1 22.52 -21.99 37.22
CA LYS A 1 22.72 -22.01 35.75
C LYS A 1 21.37 -21.84 35.11
N VAL A 2 21.28 -21.02 34.07
CA VAL A 2 20.06 -20.78 33.29
C VAL A 2 20.38 -21.11 31.85
N TYR A 3 19.48 -21.81 31.18
CA TYR A 3 19.55 -22.04 29.74
C TYR A 3 18.61 -21.06 29.07
N GLU A 4 19.07 -20.39 28.03
CA GLU A 4 18.21 -19.57 27.18
C GLU A 4 18.01 -20.31 25.85
N TYR A 5 16.76 -20.44 25.43
CA TYR A 5 16.38 -21.04 24.15
C TYR A 5 15.16 -20.29 23.62
N MET A 6 15.27 -19.72 22.42
CA MET A 6 14.21 -18.93 21.78
C MET A 6 13.75 -17.74 22.63
N ASN A 7 14.70 -16.99 23.22
CA ASN A 7 14.52 -15.88 24.15
C ASN A 7 13.82 -16.26 25.48
N LYS A 8 13.51 -17.54 25.69
CA LYS A 8 12.93 -18.05 26.94
C LYS A 8 14.03 -18.56 27.88
N PHE A 9 13.93 -18.21 29.15
CA PHE A 9 14.93 -18.55 30.18
C PHE A 9 14.45 -19.71 31.07
N TYR A 10 15.19 -20.82 31.01
CA TYR A 10 14.92 -22.05 31.74
C TYR A 10 15.92 -22.20 32.88
N VAL A 11 15.43 -22.12 34.11
CA VAL A 11 16.25 -22.31 35.30
C VAL A 11 16.46 -23.80 35.53
N LEU A 12 17.72 -24.24 35.64
CA LEU A 12 18.01 -25.64 35.97
C LEU A 12 17.47 -25.97 37.38
N GLU A 13 16.60 -26.97 37.46
CA GLU A 13 15.96 -27.45 38.69
C GLU A 13 17.00 -27.86 39.76
N GLY A 14 16.67 -27.66 41.05
CA GLY A 14 17.56 -27.93 42.19
C GLY A 14 18.37 -26.72 42.70
N ASN A 15 18.19 -25.54 42.10
CA ASN A 15 18.83 -24.31 42.56
C ASN A 15 18.03 -23.67 43.72
N LYS A 16 18.21 -24.19 44.96
CA LYS A 16 17.53 -23.72 46.20
C LYS A 16 17.47 -22.19 46.34
N ARG A 17 18.48 -21.48 45.83
CA ARG A 17 18.57 -20.01 45.87
C ARG A 17 17.44 -19.32 45.11
N VAL A 18 16.99 -19.86 43.98
CA VAL A 18 15.90 -19.27 43.17
C VAL A 18 14.54 -19.48 43.83
N SER A 19 14.29 -20.67 44.40
CA SER A 19 13.06 -20.94 45.16
C SER A 19 12.95 -20.07 46.41
N VAL A 20 14.06 -19.83 47.12
CA VAL A 20 14.13 -18.93 48.28
C VAL A 20 13.91 -17.47 47.86
N LEU A 21 14.58 -17.01 46.79
CA LEU A 21 14.39 -15.64 46.29
C LEU A 21 12.97 -15.39 45.79
N LYS A 22 12.35 -16.38 45.14
CA LYS A 22 10.92 -16.34 44.76
C LYS A 22 10.02 -16.25 46.00
N TYR A 23 10.32 -16.98 47.07
CA TYR A 23 9.60 -16.89 48.35
C TYR A 23 9.70 -15.49 48.99
N PHE A 24 10.83 -14.79 48.80
CA PHE A 24 11.04 -13.42 49.27
C PHE A 24 10.62 -12.33 48.27
N ASN A 25 9.88 -12.66 47.20
CA ASN A 25 9.48 -11.73 46.14
C ASN A 25 10.66 -10.93 45.54
N ALA A 26 11.85 -11.52 45.47
CA ALA A 26 12.97 -10.88 44.80
C ALA A 26 12.65 -10.73 43.30
N VAL A 27 12.77 -9.50 42.79
CA VAL A 27 12.43 -9.16 41.40
C VAL A 27 13.50 -9.60 40.39
N THR A 28 14.75 -9.86 40.83
CA THR A 28 15.86 -10.28 39.96
C THR A 28 16.79 -11.29 40.65
N VAL A 29 17.52 -12.09 39.85
CA VAL A 29 18.54 -13.03 40.33
C VAL A 29 19.73 -13.08 39.37
N ASN A 30 20.95 -13.04 39.92
CA ASN A 30 22.17 -13.22 39.13
C ASN A 30 22.34 -14.68 38.70
N ALA A 31 22.60 -14.91 37.40
CA ALA A 31 22.82 -16.23 36.86
C ALA A 31 23.80 -16.24 35.68
N GLN A 32 24.54 -17.35 35.54
CA GLN A 32 25.22 -17.68 34.29
C GLN A 32 24.20 -18.23 33.29
N VAL A 33 24.02 -17.51 32.18
CA VAL A 33 23.11 -17.88 31.08
C VAL A 33 23.88 -18.61 29.99
N ILE A 34 23.40 -19.79 29.58
CA ILE A 34 23.93 -20.57 28.47
C ILE A 34 22.88 -20.55 27.35
N ARG A 35 23.16 -19.84 26.25
CA ARG A 35 22.30 -19.81 25.07
C ARG A 35 22.40 -21.11 24.29
N LYS A 36 21.26 -21.73 24.02
CA LYS A 36 21.09 -22.86 23.09
C LYS A 36 20.52 -22.29 21.80
N VAL A 37 21.24 -22.47 20.70
CA VAL A 37 20.83 -21.94 19.39
C VAL A 37 20.13 -23.07 18.63
N PRO A 38 18.90 -22.87 18.11
CA PRO A 38 18.25 -23.85 17.24
C PRO A 38 19.06 -24.05 15.96
N ARG A 39 18.81 -25.13 15.22
CA ARG A 39 19.35 -25.25 13.86
C ARG A 39 18.63 -24.25 12.95
N LYS A 40 19.34 -23.64 12.00
CA LYS A 40 18.70 -22.82 10.95
C LYS A 40 17.67 -23.65 10.18
N SER A 41 16.52 -23.05 9.90
CA SER A 41 15.39 -23.63 9.17
C SER A 41 14.45 -22.52 8.71
N ASP A 42 13.58 -22.82 7.74
CA ASP A 42 12.55 -21.90 7.23
C ASP A 42 11.35 -21.72 8.18
N ASN A 43 11.43 -22.25 9.41
CA ASN A 43 10.44 -22.00 10.45
C ASN A 43 10.49 -20.50 10.86
N PRO A 44 9.37 -19.76 10.81
CA PRO A 44 9.33 -18.33 11.12
C PRO A 44 9.89 -17.97 12.50
N ASP A 45 9.56 -18.75 13.55
CA ASP A 45 10.07 -18.50 14.90
C ASP A 45 11.60 -18.59 14.95
N VAL A 46 12.17 -19.52 14.18
CA VAL A 46 13.63 -19.69 14.09
C VAL A 46 14.25 -18.50 13.39
N LYS A 47 13.68 -18.05 12.27
CA LYS A 47 14.15 -16.86 11.55
C LYS A 47 14.15 -15.61 12.44
N ILE A 48 13.01 -15.34 13.10
CA ILE A 48 12.86 -14.24 14.08
C ILE A 48 13.91 -14.33 15.19
N TYR A 49 14.16 -15.53 15.71
CA TYR A 49 15.16 -15.71 16.76
C TYR A 49 16.60 -15.45 16.29
N TYR A 50 16.91 -15.72 15.02
CA TYR A 50 18.21 -15.33 14.44
C TYR A 50 18.35 -13.82 14.32
N GLU A 51 17.30 -13.10 13.91
CA GLU A 51 17.31 -11.63 13.93
C GLU A 51 17.47 -11.07 15.35
N PHE A 52 16.73 -11.63 16.32
CA PHE A 52 16.91 -11.29 17.74
C PHE A 52 18.37 -11.49 18.17
N MET A 53 19.02 -12.57 17.72
CA MET A 53 20.41 -12.82 18.07
C MET A 53 21.35 -11.75 17.51
N ASP A 54 21.07 -11.23 16.31
CA ASP A 54 21.85 -10.15 15.71
C ASP A 54 21.62 -8.82 16.43
N PHE A 55 20.37 -8.50 16.76
CA PHE A 55 20.02 -7.41 17.68
C PHE A 55 20.76 -7.52 19.02
N TYR A 56 20.70 -8.70 19.65
CA TYR A 56 21.36 -8.96 20.94
C TYR A 56 22.89 -8.84 20.85
N LYS A 57 23.50 -9.21 19.72
CA LYS A 57 24.96 -9.06 19.54
C LYS A 57 25.36 -7.60 19.70
N SER A 58 24.60 -6.67 19.13
CA SER A 58 24.85 -5.23 19.21
C SER A 58 24.42 -4.61 20.55
N THR A 59 23.24 -4.97 21.08
CA THR A 59 22.64 -4.24 22.22
C THR A 59 22.85 -4.90 23.59
N LYS A 60 22.98 -6.23 23.62
CA LYS A 60 22.86 -7.06 24.84
C LYS A 60 21.52 -6.91 25.58
N ILE A 61 20.47 -6.43 24.92
CA ILE A 61 19.13 -6.29 25.48
C ILE A 61 18.33 -7.57 25.18
N ASN A 62 17.64 -8.13 26.18
CA ASN A 62 16.78 -9.31 26.01
C ASN A 62 15.28 -9.00 26.15
N ASP A 63 14.91 -7.86 26.73
CA ASP A 63 13.53 -7.54 27.14
C ASP A 63 12.68 -6.92 26.01
N ILE A 64 13.29 -6.62 24.87
CA ILE A 64 12.62 -6.18 23.64
C ILE A 64 12.61 -7.37 22.70
N TYR A 65 11.40 -7.83 22.34
CA TYR A 65 11.18 -8.96 21.46
C TYR A 65 10.01 -8.68 20.53
N PHE A 66 10.06 -9.22 19.31
CA PHE A 66 9.04 -9.03 18.28
C PHE A 66 8.48 -10.37 17.81
N SER A 67 7.26 -10.38 17.28
CA SER A 67 6.59 -11.61 16.81
C SER A 67 6.65 -11.83 15.31
N LYS A 68 7.17 -10.88 14.53
CA LYS A 68 7.22 -10.95 13.07
C LYS A 68 8.66 -10.91 12.54
N GLU A 69 8.90 -11.67 11.49
CA GLU A 69 10.12 -11.60 10.68
C GLU A 69 10.35 -10.17 10.17
N GLY A 70 11.60 -9.76 10.03
CA GLY A 70 12.03 -8.42 9.64
C GLY A 70 11.91 -7.36 10.75
N SER A 71 11.12 -7.58 11.81
CA SER A 71 10.84 -6.55 12.81
C SER A 71 12.07 -6.10 13.58
N PHE A 72 13.01 -6.99 13.87
CA PHE A 72 14.27 -6.61 14.51
C PHE A 72 15.14 -5.77 13.58
N ILE A 73 15.17 -6.10 12.29
CA ILE A 73 15.92 -5.37 11.27
C ILE A 73 15.38 -3.96 11.17
N THR A 74 14.08 -3.81 10.94
CA THR A 74 13.40 -2.52 10.88
C THR A 74 13.60 -1.71 12.15
N PHE A 75 13.51 -2.35 13.33
CA PHE A 75 13.76 -1.69 14.60
C PHE A 75 15.19 -1.17 14.72
N MET A 76 16.19 -1.99 14.34
CA MET A 76 17.59 -1.57 14.35
C MET A 76 17.83 -0.39 13.42
N GLU A 77 17.23 -0.37 12.23
CA GLU A 77 17.33 0.76 11.30
C GLU A 77 16.73 2.04 11.87
N LEU A 78 15.52 1.98 12.44
CA LEU A 78 14.85 3.15 13.02
C LEU A 78 15.60 3.75 14.22
N VAL A 79 16.27 2.90 15.00
CA VAL A 79 17.05 3.30 16.17
C VAL A 79 18.48 3.73 15.79
N GLY A 80 18.97 3.36 14.60
CA GLY A 80 20.34 3.61 14.16
C GLY A 80 21.36 2.59 14.72
N ILE A 81 20.93 1.36 14.97
CA ILE A 81 21.79 0.27 15.47
C ILE A 81 22.48 -0.40 14.28
N THR A 82 23.81 -0.33 14.23
CA THR A 82 24.61 -1.04 13.23
C THR A 82 24.73 -2.54 13.61
N PRO A 83 24.29 -3.47 12.76
CA PRO A 83 24.42 -4.90 13.04
C PRO A 83 25.88 -5.33 13.28
N GLY A 84 26.10 -6.10 14.34
CA GLY A 84 27.42 -6.61 14.70
C GLY A 84 28.37 -5.62 15.38
N GLN A 85 28.02 -4.34 15.46
CA GLN A 85 28.77 -3.35 16.24
C GLN A 85 28.14 -3.14 17.62
N PRO A 86 28.94 -3.06 18.70
CA PRO A 86 28.42 -2.71 20.02
C PRO A 86 27.72 -1.34 19.99
N MET A 87 26.50 -1.29 20.52
CA MET A 87 25.77 -0.03 20.71
C MET A 87 26.49 0.82 21.77
N ASP A 88 26.48 2.14 21.59
CA ASP A 88 26.98 3.07 22.60
C ASP A 88 26.18 2.95 23.91
N GLU A 89 26.85 3.11 25.05
CA GLU A 89 26.22 2.87 26.36
C GLU A 89 25.20 3.95 26.73
N ASP A 90 25.36 5.20 26.26
CA ASP A 90 24.37 6.25 26.47
C ASP A 90 23.17 6.07 25.53
N ASP A 91 23.39 5.76 24.26
CA ASP A 91 22.30 5.41 23.32
C ASP A 91 21.50 4.20 23.82
N LYS A 92 22.19 3.20 24.40
CA LYS A 92 21.56 2.03 25.00
C LYS A 92 20.72 2.40 26.23
N ARG A 93 21.17 3.33 27.06
CA ARG A 93 20.40 3.83 28.21
C ARG A 93 19.15 4.57 27.74
N ASP A 94 19.26 5.40 26.71
CA ASP A 94 18.13 6.10 26.10
C ASP A 94 17.09 5.11 25.54
N LEU A 95 17.56 4.07 24.85
CA LEU A 95 16.69 3.02 24.31
C LEU A 95 15.95 2.27 25.43
N VAL A 96 16.68 1.83 26.46
CA VAL A 96 16.06 1.10 27.59
C VAL A 96 15.08 2.00 28.34
N SER A 97 15.45 3.25 28.61
CA SER A 97 14.60 4.23 29.29
C SER A 97 13.31 4.50 28.52
N SER A 98 13.42 4.76 27.22
CA SER A 98 12.26 5.03 26.36
C SER A 98 11.33 3.83 26.21
N TYR A 99 11.88 2.62 26.05
CA TYR A 99 11.09 1.38 26.05
C TYR A 99 10.37 1.16 27.37
N LEU A 100 11.03 1.37 28.52
CA LEU A 100 10.40 1.23 29.83
C LEU A 100 9.29 2.27 30.06
N ASN A 101 9.51 3.52 29.66
CA ASN A 101 8.50 4.57 29.73
C ASN A 101 7.29 4.22 28.86
N PHE A 102 7.52 3.77 27.62
CA PHE A 102 6.46 3.32 26.72
C PHE A 102 5.70 2.13 27.31
N ARG A 103 6.41 1.08 27.71
CA ARG A 103 5.86 -0.13 28.31
C ARG A 103 4.98 0.20 29.50
N THR A 104 5.46 1.04 30.41
CA THR A 104 4.68 1.47 31.59
C THR A 104 3.38 2.17 31.18
N ALA A 105 3.44 3.13 30.25
CA ALA A 105 2.26 3.83 29.75
C ALA A 105 1.29 2.87 29.04
N TYR A 106 1.80 1.96 28.21
CA TYR A 106 1.03 0.99 27.45
C TYR A 106 0.33 -0.05 28.34
N GLU A 107 1.07 -0.68 29.26
CA GLU A 107 0.53 -1.67 30.21
C GLU A 107 -0.50 -1.03 31.15
N SER A 108 -0.27 0.21 31.62
CA SER A 108 -1.21 0.93 32.50
C SER A 108 -2.59 1.17 31.87
N ARG A 109 -2.67 1.13 30.54
CA ARG A 109 -3.91 1.28 29.74
C ARG A 109 -4.53 -0.06 29.35
N GLY A 110 -3.99 -1.18 29.87
CA GLY A 110 -4.46 -2.52 29.60
C GLY A 110 -3.79 -3.19 28.40
N GLY A 111 -2.56 -2.77 28.04
CA GLY A 111 -1.81 -3.33 26.92
C GLY A 111 -1.48 -4.82 27.09
N ASP A 112 -1.40 -5.30 28.34
CA ASP A 112 -1.17 -6.71 28.68
C ASP A 112 -2.27 -7.67 28.20
N ARG A 113 -3.41 -7.15 27.71
CA ARG A 113 -4.53 -7.96 27.20
C ARG A 113 -4.31 -8.50 25.79
N PHE A 114 -3.38 -7.91 25.03
CA PHE A 114 -3.17 -8.26 23.62
C PHE A 114 -2.25 -9.48 23.47
N ASP A 115 -2.50 -10.30 22.44
CA ASP A 115 -1.77 -11.56 22.21
C ASP A 115 -0.52 -11.37 21.33
N TYR A 116 0.27 -10.33 21.62
CA TYR A 116 1.56 -10.07 20.97
C TYR A 116 2.56 -9.44 21.96
N PRO A 117 3.88 -9.52 21.71
CA PRO A 117 4.89 -8.88 22.54
C PRO A 117 4.77 -7.35 22.58
N VAL A 118 5.01 -6.73 23.74
CA VAL A 118 5.05 -5.25 23.89
C VAL A 118 6.01 -4.59 22.89
N GLY A 119 7.06 -5.31 22.45
CA GLY A 119 7.95 -4.85 21.39
C GLY A 119 7.20 -4.50 20.10
N ASP A 120 6.22 -5.28 19.66
CA ASP A 120 5.48 -5.01 18.42
C ASP A 120 4.71 -3.67 18.49
N ALA A 121 4.06 -3.41 19.63
CA ALA A 121 3.43 -2.11 19.89
C ALA A 121 4.46 -0.98 19.96
N PHE A 122 5.63 -1.22 20.55
CA PHE A 122 6.70 -0.22 20.61
C PHE A 122 7.29 0.10 19.24
N LEU A 123 7.49 -0.90 18.38
CA LEU A 123 7.93 -0.73 16.99
C LEU A 123 6.91 0.12 16.21
N ARG A 124 5.62 -0.22 16.30
CA ARG A 124 4.54 0.59 15.70
C ARG A 124 4.55 2.02 16.21
N PHE A 125 4.77 2.22 17.51
CA PHE A 125 4.84 3.54 18.11
C PHE A 125 6.05 4.35 17.61
N ILE A 126 7.23 3.73 17.50
CA ILE A 126 8.43 4.37 16.94
C ILE A 126 8.24 4.70 15.46
N HIS A 127 7.63 3.82 14.67
CA HIS A 127 7.30 4.12 13.28
C HIS A 127 6.45 5.38 13.13
N ILE A 128 5.47 5.56 14.02
CA ILE A 128 4.55 6.70 14.00
C ILE A 128 5.25 7.97 14.49
N HIS A 129 5.95 7.91 15.63
CA HIS A 129 6.44 9.12 16.30
C HIS A 129 7.89 9.47 15.95
N GLY A 130 8.66 8.53 15.43
CA GLY A 130 10.09 8.63 15.17
C GLY A 130 10.92 8.41 16.44
N TYR A 131 11.96 7.58 16.36
CA TYR A 131 12.75 7.20 17.54
C TYR A 131 13.39 8.40 18.26
N ASP A 132 13.94 9.35 17.51
CA ASP A 132 14.56 10.53 18.10
C ASP A 132 13.56 11.37 18.91
N THR A 133 12.29 11.43 18.50
CA THR A 133 11.26 12.07 19.32
C THR A 133 10.92 11.21 20.54
N VAL A 134 10.74 9.91 20.35
CA VAL A 134 10.35 8.95 21.41
C VAL A 134 11.36 8.92 22.54
N ARG A 135 12.67 8.90 22.25
CA ARG A 135 13.72 8.82 23.28
C ARG A 135 13.81 10.04 24.20
N HIS A 136 13.29 11.19 23.74
CA HIS A 136 13.25 12.42 24.51
C HIS A 136 11.88 12.71 25.16
N MET A 137 10.89 11.82 25.00
CA MET A 137 9.57 12.03 25.60
C MET A 137 9.64 11.91 27.13
N THR A 138 9.03 12.87 27.82
CA THR A 138 8.75 12.73 29.26
C THR A 138 7.69 11.64 29.49
N PRO A 139 7.58 11.07 30.71
CA PRO A 139 6.53 10.10 31.02
C PRO A 139 5.11 10.59 30.72
N GLU A 140 4.84 11.89 30.94
CA GLU A 140 3.55 12.51 30.63
C GLU A 140 3.30 12.59 29.11
N GLN A 141 4.31 12.99 28.33
CA GLN A 141 4.22 13.02 26.87
C GLN A 141 4.04 11.61 26.30
N MET A 142 4.75 10.63 26.86
CA MET A 142 4.63 9.22 26.51
C MET A 142 3.20 8.73 26.74
N ASP A 143 2.65 8.90 27.95
CA ASP A 143 1.27 8.47 28.25
C ASP A 143 0.25 9.12 27.30
N LYS A 144 0.37 10.43 27.06
CA LYS A 144 -0.51 11.14 26.14
C LYS A 144 -0.42 10.62 24.70
N ASN A 145 0.78 10.32 24.21
CA ASN A 145 0.98 9.83 22.85
C ASN A 145 0.56 8.36 22.70
N VAL A 146 0.82 7.52 23.71
CA VAL A 146 0.28 6.15 23.79
C VAL A 146 -1.25 6.18 23.75
N ALA A 147 -1.89 7.12 24.47
CA ALA A 147 -3.33 7.33 24.42
C ALA A 147 -3.83 7.60 23.00
N LYS A 148 -3.15 8.51 22.30
CA LYS A 148 -3.50 8.91 20.94
C LYS A 148 -3.25 7.80 19.93
N THR A 149 -2.30 6.92 20.17
CA THR A 149 -1.96 5.81 19.28
C THR A 149 -2.69 4.51 19.64
N TRP A 150 -3.51 4.49 20.71
CA TRP A 150 -4.11 3.26 21.25
C TRP A 150 -4.83 2.39 20.22
N ALA A 151 -5.59 3.01 19.32
CA ALA A 151 -6.31 2.31 18.27
C ALA A 151 -5.41 1.55 17.30
N GLU A 152 -4.17 2.00 17.08
CA GLU A 152 -3.21 1.30 16.23
C GLU A 152 -2.70 0.02 16.93
N PHE A 153 -2.69 -0.02 18.25
CA PHE A 153 -2.33 -1.22 19.01
C PHE A 153 -3.47 -2.24 19.03
N GLU A 154 -4.73 -1.78 19.04
CA GLU A 154 -5.90 -2.64 18.86
C GLU A 154 -5.85 -3.32 17.48
N LEU A 155 -5.51 -2.57 16.42
CA LEU A 155 -5.33 -3.10 15.08
C LEU A 155 -4.18 -4.12 14.94
N LEU A 156 -3.15 -4.07 15.78
CA LEU A 156 -2.09 -5.08 15.78
C LEU A 156 -2.55 -6.43 16.33
N SER A 157 -3.56 -6.45 17.22
CA SER A 157 -3.98 -7.64 17.97
C SER A 157 -5.07 -8.40 17.26
N ASP A 158 -5.97 -7.67 16.64
CA ASP A 158 -6.97 -8.26 15.79
C ASP A 158 -6.25 -8.57 14.46
N ASN A 159 -6.50 -9.74 13.87
CA ASN A 159 -6.50 -9.88 12.41
C ASN A 159 -7.62 -8.97 11.86
N SER A 160 -7.53 -7.67 12.15
CA SER A 160 -8.64 -6.74 12.09
C SER A 160 -8.88 -6.49 10.63
N GLU A 161 -9.97 -7.10 10.15
CA GLU A 161 -10.48 -6.98 8.79
C GLU A 161 -10.37 -5.51 8.38
N VAL A 162 -9.50 -5.25 7.41
CA VAL A 162 -9.53 -4.01 6.66
C VAL A 162 -10.93 -3.93 6.06
N ASP A 163 -11.69 -2.90 6.41
CA ASP A 163 -12.98 -2.66 5.78
C ASP A 163 -12.71 -2.12 4.37
N LEU A 164 -12.56 -3.05 3.44
CA LEU A 164 -12.30 -2.78 2.04
C LEU A 164 -13.59 -2.38 1.33
N ARG A 165 -13.76 -1.08 1.13
CA ARG A 165 -14.92 -0.51 0.45
C ARG A 165 -14.73 -0.55 -1.05
N MET A 166 -15.29 -1.58 -1.67
CA MET A 166 -15.25 -1.76 -3.12
C MET A 166 -16.20 -0.84 -3.89
N ASP A 167 -17.25 -0.33 -3.24
CA ASP A 167 -18.21 0.58 -3.86
C ASP A 167 -18.42 1.83 -3.00
N PRO A 168 -18.71 2.99 -3.63
CA PRO A 168 -19.07 4.19 -2.90
C PRO A 168 -20.40 3.96 -2.16
N VAL A 169 -20.54 4.55 -0.97
CA VAL A 169 -21.81 4.50 -0.24
C VAL A 169 -22.91 5.09 -1.12
N THR A 170 -23.91 4.27 -1.43
CA THR A 170 -25.11 4.66 -2.15
C THR A 170 -25.94 5.55 -1.23
N THR A 171 -25.61 6.84 -1.21
CA THR A 171 -26.59 7.81 -0.76
C THR A 171 -27.70 7.78 -1.81
N GLN A 172 -28.87 7.22 -1.49
CA GLN A 172 -30.07 7.67 -2.18
C GLN A 172 -30.01 9.19 -2.08
N PRO A 173 -29.94 9.93 -3.20
CA PRO A 173 -29.81 11.37 -3.12
C PRO A 173 -31.03 11.82 -2.32
N ALA A 174 -30.79 12.38 -1.15
CA ALA A 174 -31.84 12.71 -0.21
C ALA A 174 -32.68 13.86 -0.77
N LYS A 175 -33.53 13.60 -1.80
CA LYS A 175 -34.37 14.56 -2.53
C LYS A 175 -33.79 15.99 -2.59
N LYS A 176 -32.48 16.11 -2.75
CA LYS A 176 -31.76 17.36 -3.00
C LYS A 176 -31.16 17.14 -4.35
N ASN A 177 -31.85 17.70 -5.35
CA ASN A 177 -31.48 17.64 -6.75
C ASN A 177 -29.98 17.86 -6.88
N ILE A 178 -29.29 17.01 -7.63
CA ILE A 178 -27.86 17.13 -7.91
C ILE A 178 -27.55 18.51 -8.52
N LEU A 179 -28.52 19.12 -9.23
CA LEU A 179 -28.49 20.53 -9.64
C LEU A 179 -28.32 21.56 -8.51
N SER A 180 -28.72 21.25 -7.27
CA SER A 180 -28.58 22.17 -6.12
C SER A 180 -27.15 22.34 -5.64
N TYR A 181 -26.25 21.41 -6.00
CA TYR A 181 -24.81 21.57 -5.84
C TYR A 181 -24.16 22.29 -7.02
N LEU A 182 -24.83 22.42 -8.17
CA LEU A 182 -24.34 23.16 -9.35
C LEU A 182 -24.88 24.59 -9.43
N LEU A 183 -25.91 24.93 -8.65
CA LEU A 183 -26.49 26.27 -8.59
C LEU A 183 -25.72 27.15 -7.59
N PRO A 184 -25.38 28.41 -7.95
CA PRO A 184 -24.89 29.38 -6.98
C PRO A 184 -25.95 29.55 -5.89
N ARG A 185 -25.65 29.16 -4.65
CA ARG A 185 -26.51 29.49 -3.51
C ARG A 185 -26.48 31.00 -3.30
N SER A 186 -27.43 31.71 -3.89
CA SER A 186 -27.72 33.10 -3.57
C SER A 186 -28.31 33.16 -2.17
N GLY A 187 -27.47 33.41 -1.16
CA GLY A 187 -27.97 33.63 0.20
C GLY A 187 -26.92 33.48 1.30
N GLY A 188 -26.18 34.55 1.59
CA GLY A 188 -26.24 35.17 2.91
C GLY A 188 -25.73 34.43 4.16
N GLU A 189 -24.81 33.47 4.05
CA GLU A 189 -23.83 33.15 5.09
C GLU A 189 -22.53 32.77 4.37
N ALA A 190 -21.39 33.30 4.80
CA ALA A 190 -20.08 32.95 4.25
C ALA A 190 -19.77 31.49 4.59
N ASN A 191 -20.36 30.55 3.85
CA ASN A 191 -20.04 29.13 3.94
C ASN A 191 -18.53 29.00 3.67
N LYS A 192 -17.78 28.59 4.68
CA LYS A 192 -16.36 28.27 4.59
C LYS A 192 -16.19 27.29 3.43
N ARG A 193 -15.49 27.72 2.37
CA ARG A 193 -15.15 26.86 1.23
C ARG A 193 -14.37 25.66 1.74
N LEU A 194 -14.70 24.46 1.29
CA LEU A 194 -13.91 23.28 1.62
C LEU A 194 -12.55 23.41 0.94
N LYS A 195 -11.48 23.49 1.72
CA LYS A 195 -10.13 23.57 1.16
C LYS A 195 -9.54 22.17 1.01
N VAL A 196 -9.12 21.82 -0.19
CA VAL A 196 -8.64 20.48 -0.56
C VAL A 196 -7.18 20.56 -1.03
N GLY A 197 -6.28 19.87 -0.36
CA GLY A 197 -4.86 19.86 -0.66
C GLY A 197 -4.43 18.56 -1.33
N PHE A 198 -3.43 18.67 -2.21
CA PHE A 198 -2.82 17.54 -2.91
C PHE A 198 -1.31 17.54 -2.67
N ILE A 199 -0.75 16.38 -2.33
CA ILE A 199 0.69 16.17 -2.19
C ILE A 199 1.16 15.20 -3.26
N TYR A 200 2.07 15.67 -4.14
CA TYR A 200 2.65 14.89 -5.23
C TYR A 200 4.15 14.69 -5.02
N GLU A 201 4.62 13.46 -5.24
CA GLU A 201 6.05 13.11 -5.17
C GLU A 201 6.88 13.75 -6.29
N ASN A 202 6.27 13.91 -7.47
CA ASN A 202 6.89 14.49 -8.66
C ASN A 202 6.01 15.64 -9.19
N THR A 203 6.30 16.14 -10.40
CA THR A 203 5.42 17.08 -11.08
C THR A 203 4.55 16.39 -12.14
N PRO A 204 3.38 16.94 -12.47
CA PRO A 204 2.57 16.48 -13.60
C PRO A 204 3.29 16.49 -14.96
N GLN A 205 4.38 17.26 -15.10
CA GLN A 205 5.17 17.30 -16.35
C GLN A 205 6.17 16.13 -16.44
N THR A 206 6.54 15.53 -15.31
CA THR A 206 7.61 14.53 -15.24
C THR A 206 7.13 13.13 -14.86
N SER A 207 5.91 13.00 -14.34
CA SER A 207 5.30 11.76 -13.87
C SER A 207 3.88 11.60 -14.42
N GLU A 208 3.63 10.48 -15.08
CA GLU A 208 2.29 10.07 -15.54
C GLU A 208 1.28 9.96 -14.41
N TRP A 209 1.71 9.37 -13.28
CA TRP A 209 0.88 9.22 -12.09
C TRP A 209 0.43 10.57 -11.54
N CYS A 210 1.38 11.52 -11.39
CA CYS A 210 1.07 12.87 -10.94
C CYS A 210 0.19 13.62 -11.96
N TYR A 211 0.39 13.37 -13.25
CA TYR A 211 -0.44 13.94 -14.30
C TYR A 211 -1.89 13.47 -14.21
N ALA A 212 -2.12 12.16 -14.02
CA ALA A 212 -3.46 11.61 -13.84
C ALA A 212 -4.17 12.18 -12.59
N HIS A 213 -3.48 12.28 -11.46
CA HIS A 213 -4.03 12.90 -10.25
C HIS A 213 -4.34 14.39 -10.44
N GLU A 214 -3.48 15.12 -11.15
CA GLU A 214 -3.67 16.53 -11.45
C GLU A 214 -4.86 16.77 -12.39
N LEU A 215 -5.10 15.90 -13.38
CA LEU A 215 -6.35 15.92 -14.16
C LEU A 215 -7.58 15.71 -13.26
N GLY A 216 -7.46 14.83 -12.25
CA GLY A 216 -8.50 14.65 -11.24
C GLY A 216 -8.74 15.89 -10.38
N ARG A 217 -7.69 16.60 -9.97
CA ARG A 217 -7.80 17.88 -9.25
C ARG A 217 -8.49 18.95 -10.10
N GLN A 218 -8.09 19.08 -11.36
CA GLN A 218 -8.71 20.04 -12.30
C GLN A 218 -10.19 19.72 -12.55
N TYR A 219 -10.53 18.43 -12.66
CA TYR A 219 -11.92 17.99 -12.78
C TYR A 219 -12.78 18.44 -11.59
N ILE A 220 -12.31 18.29 -10.34
CA ILE A 220 -13.09 18.73 -9.18
C ILE A 220 -13.13 20.25 -9.04
N ASP A 221 -12.09 20.98 -9.47
CA ASP A 221 -12.12 22.45 -9.54
C ASP A 221 -13.25 22.92 -10.46
N GLU A 222 -13.39 22.32 -11.64
CA GLU A 222 -14.47 22.62 -12.59
C GLU A 222 -15.84 22.19 -12.06
N THR A 223 -15.92 21.00 -11.46
CA THR A 223 -17.18 20.39 -11.01
C THR A 223 -17.81 21.12 -9.83
N PHE A 224 -17.00 21.49 -8.83
CA PHE A 224 -17.50 22.15 -7.62
C PHE A 224 -17.41 23.68 -7.67
N GLY A 225 -16.54 24.21 -8.55
CA GLY A 225 -16.34 25.65 -8.72
C GLY A 225 -16.08 26.35 -7.39
N SER A 226 -16.90 27.36 -7.07
CA SER A 226 -16.71 28.21 -5.89
C SER A 226 -16.99 27.54 -4.53
N GLN A 227 -17.44 26.28 -4.51
CA GLN A 227 -17.68 25.53 -3.27
C GLN A 227 -16.40 24.99 -2.64
N ILE A 228 -15.37 24.76 -3.44
CA ILE A 228 -14.08 24.27 -2.98
C ILE A 228 -12.97 25.25 -3.37
N GLU A 229 -11.83 25.08 -2.73
CA GLU A 229 -10.56 25.66 -3.13
C GLU A 229 -9.54 24.52 -3.13
N THR A 230 -8.84 24.29 -4.23
CA THR A 230 -7.79 23.28 -4.27
C THR A 230 -6.40 23.89 -4.28
N VAL A 231 -5.44 23.19 -3.66
CA VAL A 231 -4.01 23.54 -3.67
C VAL A 231 -3.17 22.28 -3.84
N SER A 232 -1.98 22.39 -4.44
CA SER A 232 -1.07 21.26 -4.61
C SER A 232 0.37 21.62 -4.22
N ILE A 233 1.09 20.69 -3.60
CA ILE A 233 2.54 20.75 -3.39
C ILE A 233 3.17 19.61 -4.17
N THR A 234 4.15 19.92 -5.02
CA THR A 234 4.82 18.96 -5.90
C THR A 234 6.27 18.74 -5.49
N ASN A 235 6.91 17.68 -6.00
CA ASN A 235 8.31 17.33 -5.70
C ASN A 235 8.56 17.08 -4.21
N VAL A 236 7.58 16.52 -3.51
CA VAL A 236 7.72 16.18 -2.09
C VAL A 236 8.50 14.88 -1.99
N ARG A 237 9.68 14.89 -1.38
CA ARG A 237 10.50 13.69 -1.20
C ARG A 237 10.00 12.90 0.02
N PRO A 238 9.61 11.62 -0.13
CA PRO A 238 9.21 10.78 0.99
C PRO A 238 10.31 10.69 2.05
N LYS A 239 9.94 10.57 3.33
CA LYS A 239 10.83 10.52 4.50
C LYS A 239 11.67 11.79 4.77
N GLU A 240 11.78 12.71 3.82
CA GLU A 240 12.54 13.96 3.95
C GLU A 240 11.64 15.19 4.09
N ASP A 241 10.74 15.40 3.13
CA ASP A 241 9.93 16.62 3.02
C ASP A 241 8.46 16.39 3.39
N ASP A 242 8.01 15.15 3.36
CA ASP A 242 6.59 14.74 3.44
C ASP A 242 5.87 15.25 4.68
N TYR A 243 6.46 15.09 5.87
CA TYR A 243 5.90 15.56 7.13
C TYR A 243 5.64 17.08 7.09
N ASN A 244 6.62 17.85 6.61
CA ASN A 244 6.54 19.31 6.55
C ASN A 244 5.60 19.79 5.45
N ALA A 245 5.53 19.09 4.32
CA ALA A 245 4.61 19.40 3.24
C ALA A 245 3.15 19.23 3.68
N ILE A 246 2.85 18.12 4.38
CA ILE A 246 1.52 17.90 4.96
C ILE A 246 1.23 18.93 6.06
N GLN A 247 2.19 19.22 6.95
CA GLN A 247 2.04 20.25 7.99
C GLN A 247 1.66 21.60 7.38
N ARG A 248 2.34 22.01 6.31
CA ARG A 248 2.08 23.29 5.63
C ARG A 248 0.64 23.39 5.15
N LEU A 249 0.08 22.33 4.56
CA LEU A 249 -1.33 22.32 4.15
C LEU A 249 -2.28 22.44 5.35
N ILE A 250 -1.95 21.78 6.46
CA ILE A 250 -2.73 21.87 7.72
C ILE A 250 -2.70 23.29 8.28
N ASP A 251 -1.52 23.92 8.34
CA ASP A 251 -1.33 25.30 8.81
C ASP A 251 -2.09 26.30 7.92
N ASP A 252 -2.19 26.00 6.62
CA ASP A 252 -2.99 26.74 5.64
C ASP A 252 -4.51 26.46 5.74
N ASN A 253 -4.96 25.81 6.83
CA ASN A 253 -6.34 25.46 7.15
C ASN A 253 -7.03 24.58 6.09
N THR A 254 -6.27 23.69 5.46
CA THR A 254 -6.81 22.70 4.52
C THR A 254 -7.66 21.67 5.27
N ASP A 255 -8.88 21.43 4.80
CA ASP A 255 -9.85 20.54 5.47
C ASP A 255 -9.69 19.07 5.05
N LEU A 256 -9.24 18.83 3.80
CA LEU A 256 -9.06 17.51 3.19
C LEU A 256 -7.72 17.46 2.43
N ILE A 257 -6.87 16.47 2.69
CA ILE A 257 -5.55 16.32 2.07
C ILE A 257 -5.47 14.94 1.40
N PHE A 258 -5.26 14.93 0.08
CA PHE A 258 -4.93 13.75 -0.68
C PHE A 258 -3.41 13.64 -0.84
N VAL A 259 -2.83 12.64 -0.21
CA VAL A 259 -1.43 12.26 -0.41
C VAL A 259 -1.39 11.19 -1.48
N THR A 260 -0.78 11.48 -2.64
CA THR A 260 -0.87 10.60 -3.82
C THR A 260 0.31 9.63 -3.94
N SER A 261 1.07 9.44 -2.86
CA SER A 261 2.20 8.52 -2.81
C SER A 261 2.13 7.62 -1.58
N PRO A 262 2.25 6.30 -1.78
CA PRO A 262 2.34 5.33 -0.69
C PRO A 262 3.54 5.54 0.23
N SER A 263 4.66 5.97 -0.36
CA SER A 263 5.93 6.18 0.33
C SER A 263 5.82 7.21 1.46
N MET A 264 4.75 8.01 1.47
CA MET A 264 4.45 9.03 2.48
C MET A 264 3.41 8.58 3.53
N MET A 265 3.06 7.29 3.56
CA MET A 265 2.03 6.74 4.44
C MET A 265 2.29 7.06 5.92
N TYR A 266 3.50 6.81 6.43
CA TYR A 266 3.83 7.05 7.83
C TYR A 266 3.77 8.53 8.21
N ALA A 267 4.25 9.43 7.35
CA ALA A 267 4.10 10.86 7.55
C ALA A 267 2.63 11.29 7.57
N SER A 268 1.82 10.72 6.67
CA SER A 268 0.37 10.94 6.60
C SER A 268 -0.35 10.48 7.86
N LEU A 269 -0.01 9.29 8.36
CA LEU A 269 -0.55 8.72 9.60
C LEU A 269 -0.18 9.57 10.82
N LYS A 270 1.09 9.93 10.95
CA LYS A 270 1.59 10.77 12.05
C LYS A 270 0.83 12.10 12.09
N GLN A 271 0.65 12.72 10.93
CA GLN A 271 -0.08 13.97 10.79
C GLN A 271 -1.59 13.81 11.09
N ALA A 272 -2.21 12.71 10.68
CA ALA A 272 -3.61 12.44 10.95
C ALA A 272 -3.88 12.26 12.46
N ILE A 273 -2.99 11.57 13.17
CA ILE A 273 -3.04 11.42 14.64
C ILE A 273 -2.84 12.78 15.34
N ALA A 274 -1.91 13.61 14.85
CA ALA A 274 -1.61 14.91 15.44
C ALA A 274 -2.72 15.95 15.17
N HIS A 275 -3.37 15.88 14.00
CA HIS A 275 -4.32 16.87 13.50
C HIS A 275 -5.65 16.24 13.05
N PRO A 276 -6.43 15.63 13.95
CA PRO A 276 -7.65 14.87 13.62
C PRO A 276 -8.77 15.72 12.98
N LYS A 277 -8.63 17.05 12.92
CA LYS A 277 -9.57 17.94 12.21
C LYS A 277 -9.34 17.96 10.70
N ALA A 278 -8.09 17.79 10.26
CA ALA A 278 -7.76 17.70 8.85
C ALA A 278 -7.95 16.23 8.41
N LYS A 279 -8.78 16.00 7.40
CA LYS A 279 -8.98 14.66 6.85
C LYS A 279 -7.81 14.36 5.92
N ILE A 280 -7.01 13.36 6.23
CA ILE A 280 -5.86 12.97 5.41
C ILE A 280 -6.17 11.59 4.82
N LEU A 281 -5.98 11.43 3.51
CA LEU A 281 -6.05 10.13 2.83
C LEU A 281 -4.75 9.87 2.09
N ASN A 282 -4.31 8.62 2.09
CA ASN A 282 -3.13 8.18 1.37
C ASN A 282 -3.50 7.26 0.19
N CYS A 283 -2.90 7.49 -0.98
CA CYS A 283 -3.12 6.67 -2.16
C CYS A 283 -2.26 5.41 -2.07
N SER A 284 -2.81 4.35 -1.47
CA SER A 284 -2.10 3.10 -1.25
C SER A 284 -3.03 1.89 -1.25
N LEU A 285 -2.43 0.74 -1.59
CA LEU A 285 -3.01 -0.59 -1.41
C LEU A 285 -2.35 -1.28 -0.22
N ASN A 286 -3.11 -2.12 0.46
CA ASN A 286 -2.64 -3.02 1.50
C ASN A 286 -2.01 -2.37 2.75
N ILE A 287 -2.49 -1.20 3.17
CA ILE A 287 -2.04 -0.60 4.43
C ILE A 287 -3.24 -0.40 5.36
N SER A 288 -3.17 -0.99 6.55
CA SER A 288 -4.21 -0.94 7.58
C SER A 288 -3.81 0.00 8.73
N HIS A 289 -4.50 1.15 8.79
CA HIS A 289 -4.40 2.12 9.86
C HIS A 289 -5.79 2.68 10.20
N LYS A 290 -6.09 2.95 11.47
CA LYS A 290 -7.41 3.46 11.88
C LYS A 290 -7.52 4.95 11.65
N TYR A 291 -6.43 5.68 11.89
CA TYR A 291 -6.45 7.14 11.89
C TYR A 291 -6.39 7.77 10.49
N ILE A 292 -6.18 6.95 9.45
CA ILE A 292 -6.06 7.40 8.08
C ILE A 292 -6.75 6.40 7.17
N ARG A 293 -7.54 6.92 6.24
CA ARG A 293 -8.18 6.11 5.21
C ARG A 293 -7.25 6.02 4.01
N THR A 294 -7.15 4.85 3.41
CA THR A 294 -6.43 4.69 2.14
C THR A 294 -7.41 4.65 0.98
N TYR A 295 -6.90 4.95 -0.21
CA TYR A 295 -7.69 4.85 -1.43
C TYR A 295 -6.84 4.37 -2.60
N TYR A 296 -7.43 3.56 -3.46
CA TYR A 296 -6.82 3.09 -4.70
C TYR A 296 -7.89 2.60 -5.68
N ALA A 297 -7.50 2.21 -6.89
CA ALA A 297 -8.45 1.77 -7.91
C ALA A 297 -8.14 0.38 -8.48
N ARG A 298 -9.19 -0.34 -8.91
CA ARG A 298 -9.13 -1.72 -9.43
C ARG A 298 -8.73 -1.76 -10.91
N MET A 299 -7.49 -1.35 -11.21
CA MET A 299 -7.00 -1.26 -12.59
C MET A 299 -7.07 -2.60 -13.36
N TYR A 300 -7.00 -3.74 -12.65
CA TYR A 300 -7.07 -5.06 -13.26
C TYR A 300 -8.37 -5.27 -14.07
N GLU A 301 -9.47 -4.61 -13.70
CA GLU A 301 -10.73 -4.65 -14.46
C GLU A 301 -10.55 -4.09 -15.88
N ALA A 302 -9.83 -2.97 -16.03
CA ALA A 302 -9.52 -2.39 -17.33
C ALA A 302 -8.47 -3.20 -18.08
N LYS A 303 -7.49 -3.74 -17.36
CA LYS A 303 -6.44 -4.59 -17.96
C LYS A 303 -7.02 -5.88 -18.54
N TYR A 304 -8.05 -6.47 -17.92
CA TYR A 304 -8.78 -7.58 -18.52
C TYR A 304 -9.38 -7.19 -19.88
N LEU A 305 -10.06 -6.05 -19.97
CA LEU A 305 -10.66 -5.58 -21.23
C LEU A 305 -9.60 -5.27 -22.29
N THR A 306 -8.49 -4.63 -21.94
CA THR A 306 -7.41 -4.38 -22.90
C THR A 306 -6.73 -5.68 -23.32
N GLY A 307 -6.67 -6.69 -22.44
CA GLY A 307 -6.25 -8.05 -22.79
C GLY A 307 -7.13 -8.68 -23.86
N VAL A 308 -8.46 -8.60 -23.71
CA VAL A 308 -9.42 -9.07 -24.72
C VAL A 308 -9.19 -8.38 -26.06
N ILE A 309 -9.01 -7.05 -26.07
CA ILE A 309 -8.71 -6.30 -27.30
C ILE A 309 -7.38 -6.79 -27.91
N ALA A 310 -6.35 -6.96 -27.09
CA ALA A 310 -5.04 -7.41 -27.56
C ALA A 310 -5.11 -8.80 -28.19
N GLY A 311 -5.82 -9.75 -27.56
CA GLY A 311 -5.99 -11.10 -28.07
C GLY A 311 -6.71 -11.16 -29.42
N VAL A 312 -7.67 -10.25 -29.67
CA VAL A 312 -8.34 -10.14 -30.98
C VAL A 312 -7.46 -9.44 -32.02
N MET A 313 -6.69 -8.42 -31.60
CA MET A 313 -5.99 -7.52 -32.52
C MET A 313 -4.56 -7.97 -32.87
N ALA A 314 -3.96 -8.84 -32.07
CA ALA A 314 -2.61 -9.35 -32.32
C ALA A 314 -2.56 -10.20 -33.60
N LYS A 315 -1.46 -10.06 -34.37
CA LYS A 315 -1.24 -10.84 -35.61
C LYS A 315 -0.63 -12.23 -35.33
N SER A 316 -0.19 -12.48 -34.11
CA SER A 316 0.42 -13.73 -33.64
C SER A 316 -0.02 -14.01 -32.21
N ASP A 317 0.29 -15.20 -31.71
CA ASP A 317 -0.01 -15.61 -30.33
C ASP A 317 0.93 -14.95 -29.30
N LYS A 318 1.83 -14.05 -29.72
CA LYS A 318 2.76 -13.36 -28.80
C LYS A 318 2.37 -11.90 -28.61
N ILE A 319 2.06 -11.52 -27.38
CA ILE A 319 1.70 -10.16 -27.00
C ILE A 319 2.70 -9.65 -25.97
N GLY A 320 3.15 -8.40 -26.09
CA GLY A 320 4.04 -7.76 -25.12
C GLY A 320 3.25 -7.04 -24.03
N TYR A 321 3.76 -7.08 -22.81
CA TYR A 321 3.24 -6.31 -21.69
C TYR A 321 4.41 -5.65 -20.95
N VAL A 322 4.37 -4.33 -20.77
CA VAL A 322 5.34 -3.60 -19.95
C VAL A 322 4.73 -3.33 -18.59
N ALA A 323 5.28 -3.95 -17.56
CA ALA A 323 4.96 -3.69 -16.17
C ALA A 323 5.94 -2.65 -15.59
N SER A 324 5.52 -1.95 -14.53
CA SER A 324 6.35 -0.94 -13.87
C SER A 324 7.46 -1.58 -13.04
N CYS A 325 7.12 -2.02 -11.84
CA CYS A 325 7.94 -2.78 -10.91
C CYS A 325 7.03 -3.64 -10.01
N PRO A 326 7.56 -4.57 -9.21
CA PRO A 326 6.77 -5.54 -8.42
C PRO A 326 6.04 -4.92 -7.22
N LEU A 327 5.01 -4.11 -7.48
CA LEU A 327 4.15 -3.49 -6.46
C LEU A 327 2.85 -4.25 -6.28
N TYR A 328 2.20 -4.09 -5.13
CA TYR A 328 0.84 -4.60 -4.89
C TYR A 328 -0.11 -4.24 -6.03
N GLY A 329 -0.88 -5.23 -6.50
CA GLY A 329 -1.80 -5.11 -7.63
C GLY A 329 -1.17 -5.12 -9.04
N VAL A 330 0.16 -5.00 -9.19
CA VAL A 330 0.80 -5.02 -10.53
C VAL A 330 0.71 -6.41 -11.17
N MET A 331 0.93 -7.47 -10.40
CA MET A 331 0.80 -8.85 -10.89
C MET A 331 -0.66 -9.16 -11.25
N ALA A 332 -1.62 -8.67 -10.46
CA ALA A 332 -3.04 -8.74 -10.83
C ALA A 332 -3.32 -8.02 -12.16
N ASN A 333 -2.73 -6.86 -12.41
CA ASN A 333 -2.88 -6.18 -13.71
C ASN A 333 -2.34 -7.03 -14.88
N VAL A 334 -1.17 -7.65 -14.71
CA VAL A 334 -0.55 -8.55 -15.70
C VAL A 334 -1.41 -9.78 -15.94
N ASN A 335 -1.82 -10.46 -14.87
CA ASN A 335 -2.61 -11.68 -14.95
C ASN A 335 -3.99 -11.41 -15.53
N ALA A 336 -4.68 -10.34 -15.13
CA ALA A 336 -5.97 -9.96 -15.71
C ALA A 336 -5.86 -9.70 -17.21
N PHE A 337 -4.81 -9.01 -17.66
CA PHE A 337 -4.53 -8.84 -19.10
C PHE A 337 -4.32 -10.17 -19.81
N ALA A 338 -3.53 -11.07 -19.23
CA ALA A 338 -3.27 -12.40 -19.78
C ALA A 338 -4.53 -13.27 -19.85
N MET A 339 -5.42 -13.19 -18.84
CA MET A 339 -6.72 -13.86 -18.86
C MET A 339 -7.63 -13.30 -19.95
N GLY A 340 -7.71 -11.97 -20.06
CA GLY A 340 -8.49 -11.31 -21.11
C GLY A 340 -8.05 -11.72 -22.51
N ALA A 341 -6.73 -11.75 -22.75
CA ALA A 341 -6.18 -12.20 -24.02
C ALA A 341 -6.50 -13.69 -24.29
N ARG A 342 -6.35 -14.55 -23.28
CA ARG A 342 -6.63 -15.99 -23.38
C ARG A 342 -8.10 -16.29 -23.67
N ALA A 343 -9.01 -15.46 -23.19
CA ALA A 343 -10.45 -15.65 -23.39
C ALA A 343 -10.87 -15.63 -24.87
N VAL A 344 -10.07 -15.00 -25.73
CA VAL A 344 -10.32 -14.90 -27.18
C VAL A 344 -9.25 -15.59 -28.04
N ASN A 345 -8.05 -15.81 -27.48
CA ASN A 345 -6.99 -16.59 -28.10
C ASN A 345 -6.40 -17.60 -27.08
N PRO A 346 -6.85 -18.85 -27.08
CA PRO A 346 -6.40 -19.87 -26.12
C PRO A 346 -4.90 -20.16 -26.15
N ASP A 347 -4.24 -19.96 -27.30
CA ASP A 347 -2.82 -20.27 -27.51
C ASP A 347 -1.90 -19.07 -27.16
N VAL A 348 -2.48 -17.93 -26.76
CA VAL A 348 -1.74 -16.70 -26.49
C VAL A 348 -0.69 -16.87 -25.38
N LYS A 349 0.45 -16.22 -25.59
CA LYS A 349 1.53 -16.03 -24.63
C LYS A 349 1.80 -14.53 -24.45
N VAL A 350 1.75 -14.07 -23.20
CA VAL A 350 2.01 -12.68 -22.82
C VAL A 350 3.43 -12.56 -22.31
N TYR A 351 4.29 -11.88 -23.07
CA TYR A 351 5.69 -11.63 -22.73
C TYR A 351 5.78 -10.37 -21.88
N VAL A 352 6.18 -10.52 -20.63
CA VAL A 352 6.28 -9.42 -19.69
C VAL A 352 7.71 -8.90 -19.63
N GLU A 353 7.84 -7.59 -19.75
CA GLU A 353 9.06 -6.83 -19.53
C GLU A 353 8.81 -5.75 -18.48
N TRP A 354 9.86 -5.33 -17.77
CA TRP A 354 9.74 -4.42 -16.63
C TRP A 354 10.49 -3.13 -16.88
N SER A 355 9.79 -2.00 -16.81
CA SER A 355 10.38 -0.68 -17.02
C SER A 355 11.27 -0.23 -15.87
N GLY A 356 11.07 -0.78 -14.67
CA GLY A 356 11.85 -0.48 -13.48
C GLY A 356 13.17 -1.24 -13.37
N ILE A 357 13.51 -2.11 -14.33
CA ILE A 357 14.81 -2.80 -14.36
C ILE A 357 15.88 -1.87 -14.96
N LYS A 358 17.06 -1.83 -14.33
CA LYS A 358 18.21 -1.02 -14.81
C LYS A 358 18.64 -1.45 -16.20
N ASP A 359 18.91 -0.48 -17.07
CA ASP A 359 19.47 -0.68 -18.41
C ASP A 359 18.67 -1.67 -19.30
N ASN A 360 17.36 -1.80 -19.08
CA ASN A 360 16.50 -2.73 -19.82
C ASN A 360 15.98 -2.13 -21.14
N ASP A 361 16.47 -2.63 -22.29
CA ASP A 361 15.97 -2.26 -23.62
C ASP A 361 14.76 -3.11 -24.04
N ILE A 362 13.60 -2.74 -23.52
CA ILE A 362 12.33 -3.43 -23.73
C ILE A 362 11.95 -3.48 -25.22
N GLU A 363 12.20 -2.40 -25.97
CA GLU A 363 11.83 -2.35 -27.38
C GLU A 363 12.66 -3.36 -28.19
N ALA A 364 13.96 -3.47 -27.92
CA ALA A 364 14.80 -4.48 -28.56
C ALA A 364 14.36 -5.91 -28.22
N ARG A 365 14.07 -6.20 -26.95
CA ARG A 365 13.63 -7.54 -26.50
C ARG A 365 12.32 -7.97 -27.18
N PHE A 366 11.34 -7.08 -27.28
CA PHE A 366 10.10 -7.36 -28.01
C PHE A 366 10.33 -7.53 -29.52
N ALA A 367 11.20 -6.70 -30.12
CA ALA A 367 11.53 -6.82 -31.54
C ALA A 367 12.21 -8.16 -31.88
N GLU A 368 13.14 -8.63 -31.05
CA GLU A 368 13.80 -9.94 -31.18
C GLU A 368 12.80 -11.11 -31.14
N GLN A 369 11.73 -10.97 -30.36
CA GLN A 369 10.66 -11.97 -30.26
C GLN A 369 9.59 -11.86 -31.36
N GLY A 370 9.68 -10.84 -32.23
CA GLY A 370 8.68 -10.56 -33.27
C GLY A 370 7.36 -10.01 -32.72
N ILE A 371 7.38 -9.42 -31.52
CA ILE A 371 6.18 -8.91 -30.84
C ILE A 371 5.88 -7.52 -31.36
N ASN A 372 4.63 -7.32 -31.79
CA ASN A 372 4.19 -6.05 -32.36
C ASN A 372 2.90 -5.49 -31.73
N CYS A 373 2.18 -6.26 -30.92
CA CYS A 373 1.06 -5.82 -30.10
C CYS A 373 1.54 -5.72 -28.65
N ILE A 374 1.52 -4.52 -28.08
CA ILE A 374 2.14 -4.22 -26.80
C ILE A 374 1.17 -3.41 -25.94
N SER A 375 0.97 -3.84 -24.69
CA SER A 375 0.40 -3.01 -23.62
C SER A 375 1.54 -2.38 -22.85
N ASP A 376 1.68 -1.06 -22.92
CA ASP A 376 2.75 -0.29 -22.26
C ASP A 376 2.17 0.57 -21.12
N GLN A 377 2.94 1.55 -20.63
CA GLN A 377 2.51 2.59 -19.69
C GLN A 377 1.14 3.16 -20.07
N ASP A 378 0.28 3.42 -19.08
CA ASP A 378 -1.15 3.65 -19.31
C ASP A 378 -1.39 4.93 -20.13
N MET A 379 -0.56 5.96 -19.95
CA MET A 379 -0.72 7.28 -20.55
C MET A 379 0.63 7.86 -21.00
N ILE A 380 0.59 8.82 -21.92
CA ILE A 380 1.79 9.48 -22.46
C ILE A 380 2.52 10.31 -21.39
N THR A 381 3.85 10.21 -21.36
CA THR A 381 4.71 11.16 -20.64
C THR A 381 5.40 12.13 -21.61
N PRO A 382 5.50 13.43 -21.28
CA PRO A 382 6.15 14.42 -22.16
C PRO A 382 7.63 14.15 -22.46
N LYS A 383 8.28 13.27 -21.68
CA LYS A 383 9.71 12.96 -21.79
C LYS A 383 10.05 12.03 -22.96
N LYS A 384 9.11 11.20 -23.43
CA LYS A 384 9.35 10.25 -24.52
C LYS A 384 8.79 10.83 -25.83
N THR A 385 9.64 10.96 -26.84
CA THR A 385 9.20 11.31 -28.20
C THR A 385 8.33 10.21 -28.80
N SER A 386 8.57 8.96 -28.40
CA SER A 386 7.70 7.83 -28.76
C SER A 386 6.33 8.05 -28.11
N ARG A 387 5.33 8.34 -28.94
CA ARG A 387 3.91 8.36 -28.53
C ARG A 387 3.40 6.92 -28.37
N LYS A 388 4.14 6.06 -27.69
CA LYS A 388 3.76 4.66 -27.40
C LYS A 388 3.25 4.61 -25.97
N PHE A 389 1.98 4.29 -25.80
CA PHE A 389 1.29 4.19 -24.51
C PHE A 389 -0.02 3.43 -24.71
N GLY A 390 -0.59 2.93 -23.60
CA GLY A 390 -1.73 2.04 -23.59
C GLY A 390 -1.44 0.76 -24.37
N LEU A 391 -2.50 0.19 -24.95
CA LEU A 391 -2.42 -0.90 -25.90
C LEU A 391 -2.25 -0.35 -27.32
N TYR A 392 -1.18 -0.75 -28.01
CA TYR A 392 -0.93 -0.37 -29.40
C TYR A 392 -0.39 -1.52 -30.23
N VAL A 393 -0.47 -1.37 -31.54
CA VAL A 393 0.23 -2.22 -32.51
C VAL A 393 1.21 -1.40 -33.33
N THR A 394 2.38 -1.96 -33.59
CA THR A 394 3.37 -1.39 -34.50
C THR A 394 3.34 -2.16 -35.81
N ASP A 395 3.04 -1.47 -36.92
CA ASP A 395 2.97 -2.07 -38.25
C ASP A 395 3.75 -1.20 -39.24
N SER A 396 4.82 -1.75 -39.84
CA SER A 396 5.69 -1.03 -40.78
C SER A 396 6.19 0.33 -40.27
N GLY A 397 6.52 0.42 -38.98
CA GLY A 397 6.99 1.65 -38.32
C GLY A 397 5.90 2.64 -37.90
N MET A 398 4.62 2.37 -38.18
CA MET A 398 3.51 3.16 -37.69
C MET A 398 2.92 2.56 -36.41
N VAL A 399 2.73 3.41 -35.39
CA VAL A 399 2.04 3.05 -34.14
C VAL A 399 0.55 3.33 -34.30
N LYS A 400 -0.28 2.31 -34.04
CA LYS A 400 -1.75 2.44 -33.97
C LYS A 400 -2.21 2.11 -32.56
N HIS A 401 -2.76 3.10 -31.86
CA HIS A 401 -3.35 2.88 -30.54
C HIS A 401 -4.69 2.15 -30.67
N LEU A 402 -4.85 1.11 -29.86
CA LEU A 402 -6.03 0.27 -29.79
C LEU A 402 -6.89 0.61 -28.58
N ALA A 403 -6.29 0.74 -27.41
CA ALA A 403 -7.02 1.10 -26.21
C ALA A 403 -6.11 1.74 -25.17
N MET A 404 -6.69 2.50 -24.25
CA MET A 404 -5.98 3.11 -23.13
C MET A 404 -6.78 2.84 -21.85
N PRO A 405 -6.23 2.16 -20.85
CA PRO A 405 -6.84 2.14 -19.53
C PRO A 405 -6.75 3.54 -18.89
N VAL A 406 -7.78 3.94 -18.16
CA VAL A 406 -7.89 5.30 -17.60
C VAL A 406 -8.17 5.27 -16.11
N TRP A 407 -7.39 6.08 -15.39
CA TRP A 407 -7.65 6.43 -13.99
C TRP A 407 -8.56 7.66 -13.94
N HIS A 408 -9.80 7.50 -13.48
CA HIS A 408 -10.74 8.61 -13.29
C HIS A 408 -10.69 9.15 -11.86
N TRP A 409 -9.51 9.64 -11.45
CA TRP A 409 -9.31 10.22 -10.11
C TRP A 409 -10.28 11.36 -9.79
N GLY A 410 -10.68 12.15 -10.79
CA GLY A 410 -11.68 13.22 -10.61
C GLY A 410 -13.02 12.69 -10.07
N VAL A 411 -13.53 11.59 -10.63
CA VAL A 411 -14.76 10.92 -10.16
C VAL A 411 -14.58 10.37 -8.75
N PHE A 412 -13.38 9.83 -8.46
CA PHE A 412 -13.03 9.33 -7.13
C PHE A 412 -13.10 10.47 -6.09
N TYR A 413 -12.41 11.58 -6.36
CA TYR A 413 -12.38 12.76 -5.49
C TYR A 413 -13.76 13.39 -5.34
N GLU A 414 -14.52 13.50 -6.44
CA GLU A 414 -15.88 14.03 -6.42
C GLU A 414 -16.77 13.26 -5.44
N LYS A 415 -16.77 11.92 -5.53
CA LYS A 415 -17.59 11.07 -4.64
C LYS A 415 -17.17 11.18 -3.18
N LEU A 416 -15.86 11.23 -2.90
CA LEU A 416 -15.38 11.43 -1.53
C LEU A 416 -15.75 12.81 -0.97
N ILE A 417 -15.58 13.87 -1.77
CA ILE A 417 -15.98 15.23 -1.39
C ILE A 417 -17.49 15.30 -1.14
N GLN A 418 -18.31 14.68 -2.00
CA GLN A 418 -19.75 14.56 -1.80
C GLN A 418 -20.10 13.80 -0.51
N SER A 419 -19.38 12.73 -0.18
CA SER A 419 -19.54 11.99 1.09
C SER A 419 -19.24 12.89 2.31
N ILE A 420 -18.19 13.71 2.24
CA ILE A 420 -17.83 14.66 3.29
C ILE A 420 -18.88 15.77 3.43
N LEU A 421 -19.28 16.40 2.32
CA LEU A 421 -20.25 17.50 2.31
C LEU A 421 -21.66 17.05 2.73
N SER A 422 -22.03 15.79 2.45
CA SER A 422 -23.31 15.20 2.89
C SER A 422 -23.30 14.73 4.35
N GLY A 423 -22.13 14.69 5.01
CA GLY A 423 -21.96 14.16 6.36
C GLY A 423 -21.91 12.63 6.44
N SER A 424 -21.94 11.93 5.31
CA SER A 424 -21.85 10.46 5.25
C SER A 424 -20.50 9.95 5.78
N TRP A 425 -19.42 10.70 5.51
CA TRP A 425 -18.08 10.45 6.04
C TRP A 425 -18.06 10.22 7.55
N LYS A 426 -18.76 11.07 8.33
CA LYS A 426 -18.78 10.98 9.80
C LYS A 426 -19.49 9.74 10.30
N LYS A 427 -20.56 9.31 9.60
CA LYS A 427 -21.28 8.08 9.95
C LYS A 427 -20.41 6.84 9.78
N GLU A 428 -19.50 6.85 8.81
CA GLU A 428 -18.49 5.81 8.64
C GLU A 428 -17.44 5.83 9.77
N GLU A 429 -17.12 7.00 10.36
CA GLU A 429 -16.21 7.12 11.51
C GLU A 429 -16.85 6.66 12.84
N GLU A 430 -18.16 6.84 12.98
CA GLU A 430 -18.92 6.57 14.22
C GLU A 430 -19.39 5.11 14.36
N GLY A 431 -18.96 4.20 13.49
CA GLY A 431 -19.31 2.77 13.58
C GLY A 431 -18.73 2.10 14.83
N ASP A 432 -19.46 1.11 15.39
CA ASP A 432 -19.10 0.41 16.64
C ASP A 432 -17.82 -0.46 16.53
N LYS A 433 -17.24 -0.65 15.33
CA LYS A 433 -16.02 -1.44 15.09
C LYS A 433 -14.81 -0.53 14.83
N VAL A 434 -13.69 -0.86 15.49
CA VAL A 434 -12.36 -0.33 15.18
C VAL A 434 -11.88 -1.00 13.88
N SER A 435 -12.05 -0.36 12.72
CA SER A 435 -11.53 -0.87 11.44
C SER A 435 -10.73 0.19 10.69
N ALA A 436 -9.71 -0.26 9.94
CA ALA A 436 -9.09 0.56 8.92
C ALA A 436 -10.01 0.59 7.68
N LEU A 437 -10.26 1.78 7.13
CA LEU A 437 -11.14 1.94 5.96
C LEU A 437 -10.32 2.18 4.70
N ASN A 438 -10.41 1.26 3.75
CA ASN A 438 -9.67 1.29 2.50
C ASN A 438 -10.65 1.36 1.33
N TYR A 439 -10.62 2.45 0.55
CA TYR A 439 -11.45 2.57 -0.64
C TYR A 439 -10.74 1.93 -1.83
N TRP A 440 -11.28 0.84 -2.38
CA TRP A 440 -10.70 0.19 -3.56
C TRP A 440 -11.72 0.14 -4.68
N TRP A 441 -11.88 1.24 -5.39
CA TRP A 441 -12.98 1.43 -6.34
C TRP A 441 -12.60 1.07 -7.78
N GLY A 442 -13.50 0.43 -8.52
CA GLY A 442 -13.30 0.02 -9.91
C GLY A 442 -14.27 0.70 -10.88
N MET A 443 -14.58 0.01 -11.98
CA MET A 443 -15.50 0.44 -13.02
C MET A 443 -16.92 0.66 -12.50
N SER A 444 -17.37 -0.13 -11.51
CA SER A 444 -18.68 0.03 -10.84
C SER A 444 -18.86 1.44 -10.25
N ALA A 445 -17.77 2.02 -9.75
CA ALA A 445 -17.72 3.37 -9.20
C ALA A 445 -17.36 4.43 -10.26
N GLY A 446 -17.03 4.03 -11.49
CA GLY A 446 -16.48 4.91 -12.51
C GLY A 446 -15.06 5.42 -12.19
N ALA A 447 -14.34 4.76 -11.27
CA ALA A 447 -12.98 5.13 -10.90
C ALA A 447 -11.95 4.69 -11.96
N ILE A 448 -12.27 3.65 -12.73
CA ILE A 448 -11.47 3.09 -13.82
C ILE A 448 -12.35 2.92 -15.06
N ASP A 449 -11.76 3.09 -16.25
CA ASP A 449 -12.40 2.78 -17.52
C ASP A 449 -11.37 2.47 -18.62
N ILE A 450 -11.83 2.25 -19.86
CA ILE A 450 -11.02 2.17 -21.07
C ILE A 450 -11.48 3.20 -22.11
N ILE A 451 -10.52 3.76 -22.86
CA ILE A 451 -10.77 4.56 -24.06
C ILE A 451 -10.34 3.75 -25.27
N TYR A 452 -11.23 3.59 -26.25
CA TYR A 452 -10.92 2.91 -27.50
C TYR A 452 -10.17 3.84 -28.48
N GLY A 453 -9.13 3.30 -29.10
CA GLY A 453 -8.48 3.89 -30.25
C GLY A 453 -9.28 3.66 -31.54
N GLY A 454 -9.06 4.54 -32.53
CA GLY A 454 -9.79 4.49 -33.81
C GLY A 454 -9.51 3.24 -34.66
N ALA A 455 -8.46 2.47 -34.33
CA ALA A 455 -8.09 1.26 -35.06
C ALA A 455 -8.82 -0.01 -34.59
N VAL A 456 -9.65 0.07 -33.54
CA VAL A 456 -10.41 -1.08 -33.04
C VAL A 456 -11.70 -1.27 -33.85
N PRO A 457 -11.96 -2.47 -34.41
CA PRO A 457 -13.22 -2.80 -35.08
C PRO A 457 -14.43 -2.66 -34.15
N ASP A 458 -15.59 -2.33 -34.71
CA ASP A 458 -16.81 -2.08 -33.93
C ASP A 458 -17.34 -3.36 -33.27
N GLU A 459 -17.10 -4.53 -33.86
CA GLU A 459 -17.42 -5.83 -33.27
C GLU A 459 -16.62 -6.05 -31.98
N THR A 460 -15.31 -5.77 -32.00
CA THR A 460 -14.44 -5.85 -30.83
C THR A 460 -14.89 -4.87 -29.74
N LYS A 461 -15.27 -3.64 -30.13
CA LYS A 461 -15.82 -2.65 -29.17
C LYS A 461 -17.10 -3.16 -28.52
N LYS A 462 -18.02 -3.76 -29.29
CA LYS A 462 -19.29 -4.31 -28.76
C LYS A 462 -19.04 -5.44 -27.76
N VAL A 463 -18.19 -6.41 -28.11
CA VAL A 463 -17.86 -7.53 -27.21
C VAL A 463 -17.26 -7.01 -25.90
N THR A 464 -16.27 -6.13 -25.99
CA THR A 464 -15.61 -5.58 -24.81
C THR A 464 -16.50 -4.65 -23.99
N SER A 465 -17.43 -3.93 -24.62
CA SER A 465 -18.45 -3.13 -23.93
C SER A 465 -19.43 -4.01 -23.14
N LEU A 466 -19.82 -5.17 -23.68
CA LEU A 466 -20.68 -6.12 -22.95
C LEU A 466 -19.96 -6.69 -21.72
N ILE A 467 -18.68 -7.06 -21.84
CA ILE A 467 -17.87 -7.52 -20.70
C ILE A 467 -17.72 -6.39 -19.67
N ARG A 468 -17.43 -5.16 -20.12
CA ARG A 468 -17.37 -3.97 -19.27
C ARG A 468 -18.67 -3.77 -18.49
N GLU A 469 -19.82 -3.87 -19.15
CA GLU A 469 -21.13 -3.76 -18.49
C GLU A 469 -21.34 -4.86 -17.44
N ALA A 470 -20.93 -6.09 -17.73
CA ALA A 470 -21.01 -7.19 -16.78
C ALA A 470 -20.08 -6.97 -15.56
N ILE A 471 -18.88 -6.42 -15.77
CA ILE A 471 -17.98 -6.01 -14.67
C ILE A 471 -18.63 -4.92 -13.81
N VAL A 472 -19.15 -3.87 -14.43
CA VAL A 472 -19.82 -2.75 -13.73
C VAL A 472 -21.00 -3.24 -12.87
N LYS A 473 -21.72 -4.26 -13.33
CA LYS A 473 -22.85 -4.87 -12.61
C LYS A 473 -22.43 -5.95 -11.61
N GLY A 474 -21.16 -6.33 -11.56
CA GLY A 474 -20.66 -7.45 -10.76
C GLY A 474 -21.11 -8.83 -11.26
N GLU A 475 -21.64 -8.92 -12.48
CA GLU A 475 -22.03 -10.17 -13.15
C GLU A 475 -20.82 -10.92 -13.72
N PHE A 476 -19.72 -10.21 -13.96
CA PHE A 476 -18.46 -10.78 -14.39
C PHE A 476 -17.32 -10.27 -13.50
N LYS A 477 -16.51 -11.19 -12.97
CA LYS A 477 -15.37 -10.87 -12.12
C LYS A 477 -14.12 -11.53 -12.70
N PRO A 478 -13.09 -10.74 -13.10
CA PRO A 478 -11.94 -11.26 -13.83
C PRO A 478 -11.29 -12.50 -13.21
N PHE A 479 -11.06 -12.50 -11.89
CA PHE A 479 -10.37 -13.57 -11.17
C PHE A 479 -11.32 -14.66 -10.66
N THR A 480 -12.16 -15.19 -11.55
CA THR A 480 -13.05 -16.33 -11.27
C THR A 480 -12.59 -17.57 -12.04
N GLY A 481 -12.70 -18.75 -11.40
CA GLY A 481 -12.38 -20.04 -12.00
C GLY A 481 -10.96 -20.52 -11.73
N GLU A 482 -10.59 -21.67 -12.30
CA GLU A 482 -9.29 -22.29 -12.04
C GLU A 482 -8.13 -21.44 -12.57
N LEU A 483 -7.24 -21.03 -11.67
CA LEU A 483 -6.06 -20.22 -11.98
C LEU A 483 -4.80 -21.02 -11.67
N LYS A 484 -3.92 -21.16 -12.66
CA LYS A 484 -2.63 -21.87 -12.55
C LYS A 484 -1.48 -20.93 -12.84
N ASP A 485 -0.49 -20.94 -11.96
CA ASP A 485 0.76 -20.22 -12.21
C ASP A 485 1.68 -20.95 -13.19
N GLN A 486 2.82 -20.32 -13.49
CA GLN A 486 3.85 -20.83 -14.39
C GLN A 486 4.44 -22.19 -13.96
N ASP A 487 4.37 -22.54 -12.66
CA ASP A 487 4.83 -23.82 -12.11
C ASP A 487 3.72 -24.88 -12.05
N GLY A 488 2.49 -24.51 -12.42
CA GLY A 488 1.32 -25.38 -12.43
C GLY A 488 0.63 -25.49 -11.07
N LYS A 489 1.00 -24.67 -10.08
CA LYS A 489 0.28 -24.59 -8.80
C LYS A 489 -1.07 -23.91 -9.03
N VAL A 490 -2.11 -24.50 -8.46
CA VAL A 490 -3.48 -24.00 -8.53
C VAL A 490 -3.70 -23.00 -7.39
N HIS A 491 -4.06 -21.76 -7.73
CA HIS A 491 -4.33 -20.68 -6.79
C HIS A 491 -5.81 -20.41 -6.56
N ASN A 492 -6.68 -20.87 -7.46
CA ASN A 492 -8.13 -20.74 -7.32
C ASN A 492 -8.82 -21.99 -7.88
N LYS A 493 -9.96 -22.39 -7.30
CA LYS A 493 -10.70 -23.57 -7.77
C LYS A 493 -11.69 -23.22 -8.89
N PRO A 494 -12.19 -24.22 -9.65
CA PRO A 494 -13.31 -24.01 -10.54
C PRO A 494 -14.49 -23.36 -9.81
N ASP A 495 -15.13 -22.39 -10.44
CA ASP A 495 -16.30 -21.65 -9.95
C ASP A 495 -16.09 -20.84 -8.65
N GLU A 496 -14.86 -20.74 -8.12
CA GLU A 496 -14.50 -19.86 -7.00
C GLU A 496 -13.92 -18.53 -7.53
N GLU A 497 -13.97 -17.50 -6.70
CA GLU A 497 -13.39 -16.17 -6.95
C GLU A 497 -12.24 -15.98 -5.97
N LEU A 498 -11.13 -15.38 -6.42
CA LEU A 498 -10.07 -14.96 -5.50
C LEU A 498 -10.58 -13.89 -4.54
N ASP A 499 -10.20 -14.01 -3.28
CA ASP A 499 -10.51 -12.98 -2.29
C ASP A 499 -9.78 -11.67 -2.64
N PRO A 500 -10.35 -10.49 -2.31
CA PRO A 500 -9.74 -9.20 -2.59
C PRO A 500 -8.28 -9.07 -2.13
N ASP A 501 -7.95 -9.60 -0.96
CA ASP A 501 -6.60 -9.56 -0.41
C ASP A 501 -5.64 -10.43 -1.23
N GLU A 502 -6.08 -11.61 -1.70
CA GLU A 502 -5.29 -12.47 -2.61
C GLU A 502 -5.02 -11.77 -3.96
N ILE A 503 -5.95 -10.95 -4.45
CA ILE A 503 -5.76 -10.14 -5.66
C ILE A 503 -4.76 -9.00 -5.41
N ILE A 504 -4.85 -8.33 -4.26
CA ILE A 504 -3.96 -7.21 -3.90
C ILE A 504 -2.52 -7.70 -3.70
N GLU A 505 -2.36 -8.79 -2.97
CA GLU A 505 -1.07 -9.37 -2.56
C GLU A 505 -0.45 -10.33 -3.59
N MET A 506 -1.12 -10.53 -4.72
CA MET A 506 -0.70 -11.45 -5.77
C MET A 506 0.79 -11.32 -6.12
N ASP A 507 1.53 -12.41 -5.95
CA ASP A 507 2.98 -12.50 -6.12
C ASP A 507 3.42 -13.44 -7.26
N TRP A 508 2.45 -14.01 -7.98
CA TRP A 508 2.67 -15.02 -9.01
C TRP A 508 2.12 -14.58 -10.38
N LEU A 509 2.58 -15.26 -11.44
CA LEU A 509 2.17 -15.01 -12.83
C LEU A 509 1.47 -16.26 -13.41
N LEU A 510 0.46 -16.08 -14.25
CA LEU A 510 -0.27 -17.18 -14.91
C LEU A 510 0.62 -17.98 -15.88
N ASP A 511 0.24 -19.22 -16.15
CA ASP A 511 0.90 -20.15 -17.08
C ASP A 511 0.95 -19.73 -18.57
N ASN A 512 0.19 -18.71 -19.00
CA ASN A 512 0.39 -18.05 -20.30
C ASN A 512 1.31 -16.83 -20.26
N VAL A 513 1.79 -16.43 -19.10
CA VAL A 513 2.77 -15.35 -18.99
C VAL A 513 4.16 -15.93 -19.21
N VAL A 514 4.97 -15.24 -20.04
CA VAL A 514 6.37 -15.55 -20.30
C VAL A 514 7.20 -14.41 -19.74
N GLY A 515 8.10 -14.74 -18.82
CA GLY A 515 8.86 -13.77 -18.04
C GLY A 515 8.90 -14.20 -16.57
N ARG A 516 9.43 -13.34 -15.70
CA ARG A 516 9.45 -13.53 -14.25
C ARG A 516 9.29 -12.20 -13.54
N VAL A 517 8.94 -12.24 -12.27
CA VAL A 517 9.07 -11.09 -11.38
C VAL A 517 10.57 -10.79 -11.18
N PRO A 518 11.02 -9.53 -11.34
CA PRO A 518 12.42 -9.15 -11.10
C PRO A 518 12.77 -9.22 -9.62
N GLU A 519 14.05 -9.47 -9.35
CA GLU A 519 14.63 -9.37 -8.00
C GLU A 519 14.87 -7.90 -7.66
N TYR A 520 14.93 -7.58 -6.37
CA TYR A 520 15.10 -6.21 -5.90
C TYR A 520 16.37 -5.57 -6.47
N GLU A 521 17.47 -6.30 -6.57
CA GLU A 521 18.79 -5.85 -7.02
C GLU A 521 18.77 -5.36 -8.47
N GLU A 522 17.89 -5.91 -9.30
CA GLU A 522 17.74 -5.58 -10.71
C GLU A 522 17.05 -4.22 -10.94
N LEU A 523 16.36 -3.71 -9.91
CA LEU A 523 15.53 -2.51 -10.01
C LEU A 523 16.35 -1.22 -9.94
N ASP A 524 15.96 -0.21 -10.72
CA ASP A 524 16.45 1.15 -10.60
C ASP A 524 16.14 1.77 -9.23
N ASP A 525 16.86 2.82 -8.85
CA ASP A 525 16.80 3.37 -7.49
C ASP A 525 15.41 3.95 -7.15
N ASN A 526 14.67 4.46 -8.13
CA ASN A 526 13.31 4.95 -7.92
C ASN A 526 12.34 3.78 -7.66
N SER A 527 12.47 2.72 -8.46
CA SER A 527 11.66 1.50 -8.37
C SER A 527 11.93 0.77 -7.05
N LYS A 528 13.18 0.75 -6.58
CA LYS A 528 13.56 0.23 -5.26
C LYS A 528 12.83 0.95 -4.13
N MET A 529 12.80 2.28 -4.15
CA MET A 529 12.11 3.07 -3.14
C MET A 529 10.59 2.79 -3.11
N LEU A 530 9.98 2.54 -4.26
CA LEU A 530 8.57 2.13 -4.34
C LEU A 530 8.36 0.72 -3.76
N VAL A 531 9.21 -0.24 -4.14
CA VAL A 531 9.13 -1.64 -3.66
C VAL A 531 9.34 -1.75 -2.16
N ILE A 532 10.19 -0.92 -1.53
CA ILE A 532 10.32 -0.91 -0.07
C ILE A 532 8.99 -0.59 0.64
N ASN A 533 8.16 0.26 0.05
CA ASN A 533 6.94 0.75 0.71
C ASN A 533 5.66 0.05 0.22
N GLN A 534 5.69 -0.57 -0.96
CA GLN A 534 4.52 -1.16 -1.63
C GLN A 534 4.83 -2.39 -2.47
N GLY A 535 6.03 -2.94 -2.33
CA GLY A 535 6.45 -4.11 -3.04
C GLY A 535 5.81 -5.38 -2.50
N ILE A 536 5.70 -6.36 -3.38
CA ILE A 536 5.45 -7.76 -3.01
C ILE A 536 6.75 -8.49 -2.64
N ILE A 537 7.91 -7.89 -2.93
CA ILE A 537 9.21 -8.47 -2.62
C ILE A 537 9.54 -8.11 -1.18
N ASP A 538 9.77 -9.12 -0.34
CA ASP A 538 10.39 -8.88 0.95
C ASP A 538 11.86 -8.50 0.72
N VAL A 539 12.15 -7.23 0.94
CA VAL A 539 13.49 -6.65 0.76
C VAL A 539 14.46 -7.00 1.89
N ASN A 540 13.98 -7.73 2.90
CA ASN A 540 14.76 -8.13 4.07
C ASN A 540 15.28 -9.58 4.03
N ASP A 541 15.00 -10.35 2.97
CA ASP A 541 15.45 -11.74 2.79
C ASP A 541 16.89 -11.89 2.26
#